data_AF-A0A146FG04-F1
#
_entry.id   AF-A0A146FG04-F1
#
_cell.length_a   1.000
_cell.length_b   1.000
_cell.length_c   1.000
_cell.angle_alpha   90.00
_cell.angle_beta   90.00
_cell.angle_gamma   90.00
#
_symmetry.space_group_name_H-M   'P 1'
#
loop_
_entity.id
_entity.type
_entity.pdbx_description
1 polymer ?
#
loop_
_entity_poly.entity_id
_entity_poly.type
_entity_poly.pdbx_seq_one_letter_code
_entity_poly.pdbx_strand_id
1 'polypeptide(L)'
;MELRVYHAYVETLYRASNSHILQPCGPSPLRSPNLLNHKYPRFKAIGWASFWLLVPGNYCHLTVKPENIEWSLGNLLTAQGGLPYPKLSVYVQSAIDSKSLLDLEELIDGMDLSEEWGHKTLDLEGQTDTQWLEDRAQAFRDDGVDEMFIFVDPTPVSRREIWLDAVRNKQRRLGWKYSPDVYASRYRKYGSRDPRSVRRPGL
;
A
#
# COMPACT_ATOMS: atom_id res chain seq x y z
N MET A 1 14.54 5.86 21.30
CA MET A 1 15.62 6.71 20.73
C MET A 1 16.27 6.08 19.48
N GLU A 2 15.62 5.12 18.81
CA GLU A 2 16.16 4.41 17.62
C GLU A 2 15.54 4.85 16.28
N LEU A 3 14.32 5.42 16.29
CA LEU A 3 13.59 5.80 15.06
C LEU A 3 14.25 6.91 14.25
N ARG A 4 15.01 7.82 14.88
CA ARG A 4 15.69 8.93 14.17
C ARG A 4 16.89 8.47 13.33
N VAL A 5 17.56 7.39 13.74
CA VAL A 5 18.75 6.87 13.05
C VAL A 5 18.35 6.13 11.77
N TYR A 6 17.23 5.40 11.78
CA TYR A 6 16.71 4.68 10.62
C TYR A 6 16.14 5.61 9.54
N HIS A 7 15.45 6.69 9.94
CA HIS A 7 14.96 7.71 9.02
C HIS A 7 16.11 8.40 8.28
N ALA A 8 17.18 8.75 8.99
CA ALA A 8 18.38 9.33 8.38
C ALA A 8 19.07 8.35 7.41
N TYR A 9 19.11 7.05 7.73
CA TYR A 9 19.81 6.06 6.90
C TYR A 9 19.08 5.78 5.58
N VAL A 10 17.76 5.57 5.60
CA VAL A 10 16.96 5.34 4.38
C VAL A 10 16.87 6.60 3.51
N GLU A 11 16.74 7.77 4.13
CA GLU A 11 16.71 9.05 3.43
C GLU A 11 18.07 9.35 2.77
N THR A 12 19.19 9.03 3.43
CA THR A 12 20.54 9.21 2.86
C THR A 12 20.83 8.20 1.75
N LEU A 13 20.48 6.92 1.90
CA LEU A 13 20.64 5.90 0.87
C LEU A 13 19.78 6.17 -0.36
N TYR A 14 18.51 6.54 -0.18
CA TYR A 14 17.62 6.86 -1.30
C TYR A 14 18.04 8.15 -2.02
N ARG A 15 18.40 9.20 -1.27
CA ARG A 15 18.92 10.46 -1.86
C ARG A 15 20.23 10.26 -2.62
N ALA A 16 21.16 9.47 -2.09
CA ALA A 16 22.47 9.24 -2.71
C ALA A 16 22.39 8.34 -3.96
N SER A 17 21.43 7.41 -4.01
CA SER A 17 21.39 6.38 -5.06
C SER A 17 20.48 6.74 -6.26
N ASN A 18 19.47 7.59 -6.06
CA ASN A 18 18.40 7.83 -7.05
C ASN A 18 18.07 9.31 -7.32
N SER A 19 19.01 10.23 -7.09
CA SER A 19 18.83 11.68 -7.35
C SER A 19 18.49 12.03 -8.80
N HIS A 20 18.73 11.12 -9.74
CA HIS A 20 18.38 11.24 -11.15
C HIS A 20 16.90 10.90 -11.44
N ILE A 21 16.18 10.26 -10.49
CA ILE A 21 14.77 9.86 -10.64
C ILE A 21 13.87 10.78 -9.81
N LEU A 22 14.27 11.11 -8.58
CA LEU A 22 13.48 11.91 -7.64
C LEU A 22 14.23 13.16 -7.20
N GLN A 23 13.53 14.30 -7.19
CA GLN A 23 14.01 15.54 -6.59
C GLN A 23 13.16 15.91 -5.37
N PRO A 24 13.75 16.40 -4.26
CA PRO A 24 12.98 16.92 -3.13
C PRO A 24 12.01 18.01 -3.58
N CYS A 25 10.83 18.06 -2.97
CA CYS A 25 9.87 19.14 -3.18
C CYS A 25 9.26 19.58 -1.84
N GLY A 26 8.69 20.80 -1.84
CA GLY A 26 8.08 21.36 -0.64
C GLY A 26 6.95 20.48 -0.07
N PRO A 27 6.52 20.77 1.17
CA PRO A 27 5.42 20.06 1.82
C PRO A 27 4.15 20.13 0.95
N SER A 28 3.23 19.19 1.18
CA SER A 28 1.92 19.25 0.52
C SER A 28 1.21 20.54 0.91
N PRO A 29 0.78 21.38 -0.05
CA PRO A 29 -0.04 22.55 0.28
C PRO A 29 -1.42 22.11 0.81
N LEU A 30 -1.83 20.87 0.52
CA LEU A 30 -3.07 20.28 1.00
C LEU A 30 -2.79 19.47 2.27
N ARG A 31 -3.36 19.91 3.39
CA ARG A 31 -3.52 19.11 4.61
C ARG A 31 -4.83 18.34 4.47
N SER A 32 -4.75 17.03 4.27
CA SER A 32 -5.93 16.17 4.33
C SER A 32 -6.17 15.79 5.79
N PRO A 33 -7.39 15.94 6.32
CA PRO A 33 -7.66 15.58 7.71
C PRO A 33 -7.51 14.07 7.95
N ASN A 34 -7.56 13.26 6.89
CA ASN A 34 -7.48 11.80 6.97
C ASN A 34 -6.07 11.26 6.68
N LEU A 35 -5.06 12.12 6.46
CA LEU A 35 -3.70 11.72 6.14
C LEU A 35 -2.67 12.57 6.90
N LEU A 36 -1.72 11.95 7.59
CA LEU A 36 -0.58 12.67 8.20
C LEU A 36 0.56 12.88 7.19
N ASN A 37 0.26 12.88 5.88
CA ASN A 37 1.25 12.97 4.80
C ASN A 37 2.03 14.29 4.80
N HIS A 38 1.49 15.34 5.43
CA HIS A 38 2.15 16.63 5.58
C HIS A 38 3.36 16.60 6.54
N LYS A 39 3.51 15.54 7.35
CA LYS A 39 4.64 15.34 8.28
C LYS A 39 5.89 14.79 7.60
N TYR A 40 5.76 14.29 6.38
CA TYR A 40 6.78 13.46 5.75
C TYR A 40 7.44 14.13 4.55
N PRO A 41 8.75 13.89 4.31
CA PRO A 41 9.44 14.40 3.14
C PRO A 41 8.74 13.97 1.84
N ARG A 42 8.61 14.92 0.91
CA ARG A 42 8.02 14.71 -0.41
C ARG A 42 9.07 14.86 -1.50
N PHE A 43 8.93 14.05 -2.53
CA PHE A 43 9.79 14.07 -3.70
C PHE A 43 8.95 14.10 -4.96
N LYS A 44 9.36 14.89 -5.95
CA LYS A 44 8.76 14.91 -7.29
C LYS A 44 9.58 14.02 -8.20
N ALA A 45 8.91 13.16 -8.97
CA ALA A 45 9.57 12.38 -10.00
C ALA A 45 10.01 13.29 -11.16
N ILE A 46 11.27 13.17 -11.57
CA ILE A 46 11.86 13.97 -12.65
C ILE A 46 11.27 13.48 -13.97
N GLY A 47 10.69 14.39 -14.76
CA GLY A 47 10.04 14.05 -16.03
C GLY A 47 8.62 13.48 -15.92
N TRP A 48 8.09 13.30 -14.70
CA TRP A 48 6.75 12.74 -14.46
C TRP A 48 5.90 13.64 -13.54
N ALA A 49 4.58 13.60 -13.72
CA ALA A 49 3.62 14.33 -12.89
C ALA A 49 3.28 13.58 -11.59
N SER A 50 4.25 12.90 -10.99
CA SER A 50 4.05 12.04 -9.80
C SER A 50 4.84 12.54 -8.60
N PHE A 51 4.26 12.36 -7.41
CA PHE A 51 4.88 12.70 -6.13
C PHE A 51 5.01 11.46 -5.25
N TRP A 52 6.10 11.42 -4.50
CA TRP A 52 6.48 10.33 -3.63
C TRP A 52 6.60 10.87 -2.21
N LEU A 53 6.15 10.08 -1.25
CA LEU A 53 6.26 10.39 0.18
C LEU A 53 7.17 9.34 0.81
N LEU A 54 8.16 9.80 1.57
CA LEU A 54 8.97 8.91 2.38
C LEU A 54 8.38 8.84 3.78
N VAL A 55 7.66 7.76 4.06
CA VAL A 55 6.99 7.54 5.35
C VAL A 55 7.62 6.37 6.10
N PRO A 56 7.63 6.37 7.44
CA PRO A 56 7.95 5.20 8.24
C PRO A 56 7.06 4.00 7.89
N GLY A 57 7.59 2.77 7.92
CA GLY A 57 6.82 1.56 7.60
C GLY A 57 5.57 1.39 8.47
N ASN A 58 5.67 1.71 9.76
CA ASN A 58 4.54 1.69 10.68
C ASN A 58 3.44 2.72 10.32
N TYR A 59 3.72 3.76 9.54
CA TYR A 59 2.67 4.65 9.02
C TYR A 59 1.68 3.89 8.12
N CYS A 60 2.17 2.89 7.38
CA CYS A 60 1.39 2.08 6.44
C CYS A 60 1.06 0.67 6.97
N HIS A 61 1.26 0.40 8.27
CA HIS A 61 1.17 -0.97 8.80
C HIS A 61 2.04 -1.98 8.03
N LEU A 62 3.28 -1.58 7.66
CA LEU A 62 4.21 -2.43 6.91
C LEU A 62 5.51 -2.62 7.68
N THR A 63 5.87 -3.87 7.93
CA THR A 63 7.20 -4.24 8.43
C THR A 63 8.19 -4.22 7.27
N VAL A 64 8.99 -3.15 7.20
CA VAL A 64 9.98 -2.93 6.14
C VAL A 64 11.28 -3.67 6.47
N LYS A 65 11.44 -4.87 5.89
CA LYS A 65 12.64 -5.70 5.96
C LYS A 65 12.89 -6.39 4.62
N PRO A 66 14.13 -6.75 4.26
CA PRO A 66 14.46 -7.30 2.94
C PRO A 66 13.59 -8.50 2.53
N GLU A 67 13.22 -9.36 3.49
CA GLU A 67 12.44 -10.57 3.23
C GLU A 67 10.98 -10.27 2.85
N ASN A 68 10.49 -9.06 3.16
CA ASN A 68 9.14 -8.60 2.86
C ASN A 68 9.05 -7.79 1.57
N ILE A 69 10.18 -7.50 0.91
CA ILE A 69 10.27 -6.64 -0.26
C ILE A 69 10.58 -7.47 -1.50
N GLU A 70 9.94 -7.12 -2.62
CA GLU A 70 10.29 -7.58 -3.95
C GLU A 70 10.54 -6.37 -4.87
N TRP A 71 11.15 -6.64 -6.04
CA TRP A 71 11.61 -5.60 -6.96
C TRP A 71 10.84 -5.69 -8.27
N SER A 72 10.49 -4.55 -8.86
CA SER A 72 9.79 -4.56 -10.14
C SER A 72 10.75 -4.98 -11.25
N LEU A 73 10.20 -5.50 -12.34
CA LEU A 73 10.97 -5.75 -13.56
C LEU A 73 11.35 -4.39 -14.16
N GLY A 74 12.55 -3.89 -13.83
CA GLY A 74 13.09 -2.61 -14.30
C GLY A 74 13.40 -2.59 -15.80
N ASN A 75 13.87 -1.45 -16.30
CA ASN A 75 14.29 -1.28 -17.70
C ASN A 75 15.61 -2.02 -18.02
N LEU A 76 15.74 -2.56 -19.24
CA LEU A 76 16.94 -3.22 -19.77
C LEU A 76 18.15 -2.28 -19.90
N LEU A 77 17.92 -0.97 -19.93
CA LEU A 77 18.94 0.05 -20.20
C LEU A 77 19.64 0.56 -18.93
N THR A 78 19.15 0.17 -17.76
CA THR A 78 19.70 0.56 -16.46
C THR A 78 19.95 -0.70 -15.66
N ALA A 79 21.20 -0.99 -15.32
CA ALA A 79 21.57 -2.09 -14.41
C ALA A 79 21.02 -1.88 -12.97
N GLN A 80 20.33 -0.77 -12.72
CA GLN A 80 19.57 -0.47 -11.53
C GLN A 80 18.27 -1.29 -11.52
N GLY A 81 18.10 -2.13 -10.50
CA GLY A 81 16.85 -2.87 -10.27
C GLY A 81 15.62 -1.94 -10.22
N GLY A 82 14.43 -2.50 -10.44
CA GLY A 82 13.19 -1.72 -10.49
C GLY A 82 12.82 -1.05 -9.17
N LEU A 83 11.55 -0.64 -9.00
CA LEU A 83 11.09 -0.08 -7.74
C LEU A 83 10.92 -1.19 -6.69
N PRO A 84 11.36 -0.98 -5.44
CA PRO A 84 11.03 -1.89 -4.34
C PRO A 84 9.56 -1.71 -3.96
N TYR A 85 8.86 -2.82 -3.72
CA TYR A 85 7.50 -2.82 -3.22
C TYR A 85 7.27 -4.03 -2.30
N PRO A 86 6.29 -3.98 -1.38
CA PRO A 86 6.02 -5.13 -0.51
C PRO A 86 5.60 -6.34 -1.35
N LYS A 87 6.04 -7.53 -0.92
CA LYS A 87 5.47 -8.79 -1.41
C LYS A 87 3.96 -8.74 -1.26
N LEU A 88 3.26 -9.31 -2.25
CA LEU A 88 1.81 -9.24 -2.31
C LEU A 88 1.12 -9.75 -1.03
N SER A 89 1.59 -10.85 -0.45
CA SER A 89 1.07 -11.39 0.80
C SER A 89 1.21 -10.42 1.98
N VAL A 90 2.35 -9.74 2.07
CA VAL A 90 2.62 -8.74 3.12
C VAL A 90 1.68 -7.55 2.97
N TYR A 91 1.46 -7.09 1.74
CA TYR A 91 0.59 -5.93 1.52
C TYR A 91 -0.89 -6.26 1.76
N VAL A 92 -1.35 -7.43 1.30
CA VAL A 92 -2.73 -7.87 1.54
C VAL A 92 -2.99 -8.10 3.03
N GLN A 93 -2.05 -8.76 3.73
CA GLN A 93 -2.14 -8.93 5.19
C GLN A 93 -2.22 -7.58 5.90
N SER A 94 -1.36 -6.63 5.51
CA SER A 94 -1.36 -5.28 6.05
C SER A 94 -2.68 -4.55 5.83
N ALA A 95 -3.29 -4.67 4.65
CA ALA A 95 -4.59 -4.05 4.35
C ALA A 95 -5.73 -4.65 5.19
N ILE A 96 -5.70 -5.97 5.47
CA ILE A 96 -6.65 -6.62 6.38
C ILE A 96 -6.47 -6.10 7.81
N ASP A 97 -5.25 -6.16 8.33
CA ASP A 97 -4.94 -5.80 9.72
C ASP A 97 -5.21 -4.32 10.03
N SER A 98 -4.95 -3.44 9.08
CA SER A 98 -5.20 -2.00 9.18
C SER A 98 -6.62 -1.58 8.78
N LYS A 99 -7.49 -2.54 8.41
CA LYS A 99 -8.82 -2.29 7.86
C LYS A 99 -8.83 -1.32 6.67
N SER A 100 -7.77 -1.30 5.86
CA SER A 100 -7.76 -0.54 4.61
C SER A 100 -8.58 -1.27 3.54
N LEU A 101 -9.90 -1.23 3.68
CA LEU A 101 -10.83 -1.99 2.85
C LEU A 101 -10.73 -1.61 1.37
N LEU A 102 -10.56 -0.32 1.07
CA LEU A 102 -10.39 0.14 -0.31
C LEU A 102 -9.11 -0.42 -0.93
N ASP A 103 -7.97 -0.34 -0.23
CA ASP A 103 -6.71 -0.88 -0.74
C ASP A 103 -6.80 -2.40 -0.90
N LEU A 104 -7.44 -3.10 0.04
CA LEU A 104 -7.67 -4.54 -0.03
C LEU A 104 -8.47 -4.92 -1.29
N GLU A 105 -9.58 -4.23 -1.56
CA GLU A 105 -10.40 -4.48 -2.75
C GLU A 105 -9.65 -4.16 -4.05
N GLU A 106 -8.89 -3.06 -4.09
CA GLU A 106 -8.07 -2.69 -5.24
C GLU A 106 -6.94 -3.71 -5.49
N LEU A 107 -6.33 -4.27 -4.44
CA LEU A 107 -5.34 -5.35 -4.54
C LEU A 107 -5.98 -6.65 -5.05
N ILE A 108 -7.10 -7.06 -4.46
CA ILE A 108 -7.85 -8.24 -4.88
C ILE A 108 -8.24 -8.13 -6.35
N ASP A 109 -8.77 -6.99 -6.77
CA ASP A 109 -9.20 -6.79 -8.13
C ASP A 109 -7.99 -6.66 -9.06
N GLY A 110 -6.95 -5.92 -8.68
CA GLY A 110 -5.76 -5.69 -9.51
C GLY A 110 -4.94 -6.96 -9.76
N MET A 111 -4.97 -7.91 -8.82
CA MET A 111 -4.23 -9.17 -8.91
C MET A 111 -5.12 -10.38 -9.21
N ASP A 112 -6.45 -10.19 -9.25
CA ASP A 112 -7.45 -11.26 -9.33
C ASP A 112 -7.22 -12.36 -8.28
N LEU A 113 -7.11 -11.95 -7.00
CA LEU A 113 -6.88 -12.88 -5.91
C LEU A 113 -8.10 -13.79 -5.69
N SER A 114 -7.86 -15.06 -5.39
CA SER A 114 -8.90 -16.05 -5.08
C SER A 114 -8.96 -16.33 -3.59
N GLU A 115 -10.10 -16.83 -3.11
CA GLU A 115 -10.28 -17.22 -1.71
C GLU A 115 -9.21 -18.23 -1.25
N GLU A 116 -8.91 -19.22 -2.09
CA GLU A 116 -7.91 -20.26 -1.86
C GLU A 116 -6.50 -19.69 -1.75
N TRP A 117 -6.16 -18.68 -2.57
CA TRP A 117 -4.88 -17.99 -2.46
C TRP A 117 -4.71 -17.38 -1.07
N GLY A 118 -5.76 -16.75 -0.54
CA GLY A 118 -5.73 -16.16 0.80
C GLY A 118 -5.52 -17.20 1.89
N HIS A 119 -6.28 -18.30 1.86
CA HIS A 119 -6.13 -19.39 2.83
C HIS A 119 -4.74 -20.04 2.83
N LYS A 120 -4.06 -20.06 1.67
CA LYS A 120 -2.71 -20.61 1.56
C LYS A 120 -1.61 -19.64 2.01
N THR A 121 -1.87 -18.33 1.94
CA THR A 121 -0.80 -17.32 1.92
C THR A 121 -0.87 -16.32 3.07
N LEU A 122 -2.06 -16.12 3.65
CA LEU A 122 -2.33 -15.11 4.67
C LEU A 122 -2.55 -15.76 6.04
N ASP A 123 -2.30 -14.99 7.09
CA ASP A 123 -2.76 -15.33 8.44
C ASP A 123 -4.16 -14.74 8.63
N LEU A 124 -5.17 -15.62 8.52
CA LEU A 124 -6.58 -15.27 8.65
C LEU A 124 -7.13 -15.62 10.04
N GLU A 125 -6.29 -16.13 10.95
CA GLU A 125 -6.71 -16.42 12.31
C GLU A 125 -6.71 -15.15 13.17
N GLY A 126 -7.59 -15.12 14.18
CA GLY A 126 -7.67 -13.99 15.10
C GLY A 126 -8.32 -12.73 14.51
N GLN A 127 -7.93 -11.58 15.05
CA GLN A 127 -8.55 -10.27 14.82
C GLN A 127 -7.55 -9.29 14.20
N THR A 128 -8.03 -8.20 13.60
CA THR A 128 -7.22 -7.08 13.12
C THR A 128 -6.26 -6.51 14.16
N ASP A 129 -5.20 -5.81 13.75
CA ASP A 129 -4.23 -5.19 14.66
C ASP A 129 -4.82 -3.95 15.35
N THR A 130 -5.52 -4.19 16.47
CA THR A 130 -6.22 -3.17 17.25
C THR A 130 -5.25 -2.17 17.87
N GLN A 131 -4.08 -2.64 18.31
CA GLN A 131 -3.07 -1.75 18.91
C GLN A 131 -2.54 -0.76 17.88
N TRP A 132 -2.22 -1.23 16.67
CA TRP A 132 -1.78 -0.33 15.61
C TRP A 132 -2.86 0.70 15.25
N LEU A 133 -4.13 0.28 15.20
CA LEU A 133 -5.27 1.18 14.92
C LEU A 133 -5.45 2.23 16.02
N GLU A 134 -5.30 1.86 17.29
CA GLU A 134 -5.31 2.79 18.42
C GLU A 134 -4.18 3.81 18.35
N ASP A 135 -2.95 3.33 18.14
CA ASP A 135 -1.77 4.18 17.97
C ASP A 135 -1.94 5.14 16.78
N ARG A 136 -2.56 4.65 15.70
CA ARG A 136 -2.85 5.43 14.50
C ARG A 136 -3.87 6.53 14.77
N ALA A 137 -4.95 6.22 15.49
CA ALA A 137 -5.95 7.21 15.90
C ALA A 137 -5.34 8.25 16.85
N GLN A 138 -4.50 7.83 17.79
CA GLN A 138 -3.80 8.73 18.72
C GLN A 138 -2.87 9.69 17.96
N ALA A 139 -2.15 9.20 16.94
CA ALA A 139 -1.28 10.05 16.12
C ALA A 139 -2.01 11.18 15.38
N PHE A 140 -3.31 11.01 15.07
CA PHE A 140 -4.16 12.09 14.55
C PHE A 140 -4.55 13.10 15.63
N ARG A 141 -4.91 12.64 16.83
CA ARG A 141 -5.23 13.50 17.98
C ARG A 141 -4.04 14.37 18.38
N ASP A 142 -2.86 13.77 18.44
CA ASP A 142 -1.61 14.47 18.76
C ASP A 142 -1.26 15.55 17.73
N ASP A 143 -1.81 15.43 16.53
CA ASP A 143 -1.64 16.40 15.45
C ASP A 143 -2.71 17.51 15.42
N GLY A 144 -3.63 17.48 16.38
CA GLY A 144 -4.74 18.41 16.47
C GLY A 144 -5.77 18.23 15.36
N VAL A 145 -5.87 17.04 14.77
CA VAL A 145 -7.00 16.72 13.87
C VAL A 145 -8.26 16.61 14.72
N ASP A 146 -9.31 17.30 14.27
CA ASP A 146 -10.63 17.22 14.91
C ASP A 146 -11.12 15.77 14.92
N GLU A 147 -11.62 15.33 16.08
CA GLU A 147 -12.14 13.98 16.32
C GLU A 147 -13.13 13.53 15.24
N MET A 148 -13.95 14.46 14.73
CA MET A 148 -14.94 14.21 13.69
C MET A 148 -14.30 13.73 12.36
N PHE A 149 -13.02 13.99 12.14
CA PHE A 149 -12.30 13.57 10.93
C PHE A 149 -11.31 12.42 11.15
N ILE A 150 -11.31 11.79 12.33
CA ILE A 150 -10.46 10.61 12.58
C ILE A 150 -11.25 9.36 12.19
N PHE A 151 -11.12 8.95 10.93
CA PHE A 151 -11.77 7.74 10.39
C PHE A 151 -10.93 6.48 10.63
N VAL A 152 -10.56 6.23 11.89
CA VAL A 152 -9.83 5.03 12.30
C VAL A 152 -10.65 4.33 13.39
N ASP A 153 -11.14 3.13 13.08
CA ASP A 153 -11.90 2.32 14.01
C ASP A 153 -11.03 1.18 14.57
N PRO A 154 -10.65 1.22 15.86
CA PRO A 154 -9.82 0.19 16.49
C PRO A 154 -10.61 -1.05 16.92
N THR A 155 -11.94 -1.10 16.75
CA THR A 155 -12.76 -2.24 17.20
C THR A 155 -12.26 -3.55 16.59
N PRO A 156 -12.02 -4.63 17.35
CA PRO A 156 -11.55 -5.89 16.80
C PRO A 156 -12.53 -6.45 15.75
N VAL A 157 -12.01 -6.85 14.58
CA VAL A 157 -12.79 -7.55 13.54
C VAL A 157 -12.03 -8.78 13.08
N SER A 158 -12.75 -9.86 12.76
CA SER A 158 -12.15 -11.09 12.26
C SER A 158 -11.44 -10.86 10.93
N ARG A 159 -10.15 -11.22 10.87
CA ARG A 159 -9.36 -11.14 9.63
C ARG A 159 -9.98 -11.97 8.52
N ARG A 160 -10.46 -13.16 8.88
CA ARG A 160 -11.16 -14.08 7.98
C ARG A 160 -12.43 -13.46 7.43
N GLU A 161 -13.22 -12.78 8.24
CA GLU A 161 -14.45 -12.12 7.77
C GLU A 161 -14.14 -11.01 6.78
N ILE A 162 -13.17 -10.14 7.07
CA ILE A 162 -12.71 -9.08 6.16
C ILE A 162 -12.26 -9.67 4.83
N TRP A 163 -11.42 -10.71 4.87
CA TRP A 163 -10.91 -11.37 3.66
C TRP A 163 -12.03 -11.98 2.82
N LEU A 164 -12.91 -12.78 3.45
CA LEU A 164 -13.98 -13.50 2.75
C LEU A 164 -15.00 -12.52 2.16
N ASP A 165 -15.37 -11.47 2.87
CA ASP A 165 -16.26 -10.44 2.32
C ASP A 165 -15.62 -9.77 1.09
N ALA A 166 -14.38 -9.32 1.21
CA ALA A 166 -13.69 -8.60 0.13
C ALA A 166 -13.49 -9.47 -1.12
N VAL A 167 -13.11 -10.74 -0.97
CA VAL A 167 -12.83 -11.62 -2.13
C VAL A 167 -14.09 -12.15 -2.79
N ARG A 168 -15.17 -12.41 -2.04
CA ARG A 168 -16.45 -12.90 -2.59
C ARG A 168 -17.24 -11.78 -3.27
N ASN A 169 -17.02 -10.53 -2.89
CA ASN A 169 -17.70 -9.37 -3.47
C ASN A 169 -17.09 -8.85 -4.80
N LYS A 170 -16.11 -9.54 -5.41
CA LYS A 170 -15.50 -9.15 -6.71
C LYS A 170 -16.52 -8.80 -7.79
N GLN A 171 -17.56 -9.62 -7.94
CA GLN A 171 -18.58 -9.44 -8.96
C GLN A 171 -19.41 -8.15 -8.75
N ARG A 172 -19.70 -7.81 -7.49
CA ARG A 172 -20.39 -6.55 -7.16
C ARG A 172 -19.57 -5.33 -7.58
N ARG A 173 -18.24 -5.41 -7.49
CA ARG A 173 -17.31 -4.32 -7.84
C ARG A 173 -17.13 -4.09 -9.35
N LEU A 174 -17.58 -5.01 -10.20
CA LEU A 174 -17.69 -4.75 -11.65
C LEU A 174 -18.65 -3.58 -11.92
N GLY A 175 -19.67 -3.43 -11.09
CA GLY A 175 -20.74 -2.47 -11.29
C GLY A 175 -21.39 -2.63 -12.66
N TRP A 176 -21.90 -1.54 -13.21
CA TRP A 176 -22.51 -1.52 -14.55
C TRP A 176 -21.49 -1.37 -15.69
N LYS A 177 -20.22 -1.08 -15.36
CA LYS A 177 -19.19 -0.71 -16.35
C LYS A 177 -18.49 -1.90 -16.99
N TYR A 178 -18.41 -3.02 -16.29
CA TYR A 178 -17.65 -4.19 -16.73
C TYR A 178 -18.57 -5.40 -16.82
N SER A 179 -18.54 -6.10 -17.96
CA SER A 179 -19.34 -7.32 -18.13
C SER A 179 -18.70 -8.49 -17.37
N PRO A 180 -19.49 -9.26 -16.59
CA PRO A 180 -19.03 -10.46 -15.89
C PRO A 180 -18.61 -11.58 -16.85
N ASP A 181 -19.00 -11.54 -18.13
CA ASP A 181 -18.58 -12.56 -19.12
C ASP A 181 -17.12 -12.37 -19.57
N VAL A 182 -16.61 -11.15 -19.42
CA VAL A 182 -15.27 -10.76 -19.92
C VAL A 182 -14.30 -10.55 -18.77
N TYR A 183 -14.78 -10.08 -17.63
CA TYR A 183 -13.97 -9.63 -16.50
C TYR A 183 -14.07 -10.59 -15.29
N ALA A 184 -12.93 -11.09 -14.84
CA ALA A 184 -12.78 -11.89 -13.63
C ALA A 184 -12.86 -11.01 -12.36
N SER A 185 -12.37 -9.79 -12.47
CA SER A 185 -12.44 -8.73 -11.45
C SER A 185 -12.55 -7.36 -12.12
N ARG A 186 -12.72 -6.29 -11.34
CA ARG A 186 -12.85 -4.92 -11.86
C ARG A 186 -11.74 -4.50 -12.84
N TYR A 187 -10.52 -5.02 -12.66
CA TYR A 187 -9.36 -4.63 -13.47
C TYR A 187 -8.84 -5.73 -14.39
N ARG A 188 -9.36 -6.95 -14.29
CA ARG A 188 -8.75 -8.13 -14.89
C ARG A 188 -9.75 -8.90 -15.74
N LYS A 189 -9.37 -9.14 -17.00
CA LYS A 189 -10.08 -10.06 -17.89
C LYS A 189 -9.70 -11.50 -17.56
N TYR A 190 -10.59 -12.45 -17.83
CA TYR A 190 -10.25 -13.87 -17.73
C TYR A 190 -9.00 -14.21 -18.55
N GLY A 191 -8.10 -15.03 -17.98
CA GLY A 191 -6.86 -15.46 -18.63
C GLY A 191 -5.74 -14.40 -18.72
N SER A 192 -5.92 -13.22 -18.14
CA SER A 192 -4.89 -12.18 -18.17
C SER A 192 -3.69 -12.52 -17.26
N ARG A 193 -2.46 -12.31 -17.76
CA ARG A 193 -1.19 -12.64 -17.05
C ARG A 193 -0.91 -11.71 -15.88
N ASP A 194 -0.27 -12.18 -14.82
CA ASP A 194 0.12 -11.37 -13.65
C ASP A 194 0.67 -9.98 -14.07
N PRO A 195 0.07 -8.87 -13.61
CA PRO A 195 0.47 -7.52 -14.01
C PRO A 195 1.90 -7.14 -13.63
N ARG A 196 2.52 -7.84 -12.68
CA ARG A 196 3.90 -7.65 -12.24
C ARG A 196 4.91 -8.34 -13.16
N SER A 197 4.45 -9.28 -13.99
CA SER A 197 5.27 -9.94 -15.00
C SER A 197 5.54 -9.09 -16.24
N VAL A 198 4.92 -7.91 -16.34
CA VAL A 198 5.02 -7.01 -17.48
C VAL A 198 6.10 -5.96 -17.23
N ARG A 199 7.03 -5.81 -18.18
CA ARG A 199 8.00 -4.71 -18.17
C ARG A 199 7.30 -3.39 -18.46
N ARG A 200 7.61 -2.35 -17.68
CA ARG A 200 7.04 -1.01 -17.86
C ARG A 200 8.16 -0.06 -18.29
N PRO A 201 8.19 0.37 -19.56
CA PRO A 201 9.16 1.37 -20.00
C PRO A 201 8.98 2.66 -19.20
N GLY A 202 10.08 3.18 -18.62
CA GLY A 202 10.07 4.42 -17.85
C GLY A 202 10.04 4.27 -16.32
N LEU A 203 10.13 3.03 -15.83
CA LEU A 203 10.46 2.68 -14.44
C LEU A 203 11.73 1.83 -14.38
#